data_AF-A0A8D4BEJ6-F1
#
_entry.id   AF-A0A8D4BEJ6-F1
#
_cell.length_a   1.000
_cell.length_b   1.000
_cell.length_c   1.000
_cell.angle_alpha   90.00
_cell.angle_beta   90.00
_cell.angle_gamma   90.00
#
_symmetry.space_group_name_H-M   'P 1'
#
loop_
_entity.id
_entity.type
_entity.pdbx_description
1 polymer ?
#
loop_
_entity_poly.entity_id
_entity_poly.type
_entity_poly.pdbx_seq_one_letter_code
_entity_poly.pdbx_strand_id
1 'polypeptide(L)'
;MPFTALHAGLGRLDATLPDLGHQLDWAQVYKARPRPPLVCPQCEWGLHAKVSRYGVRFFCHDPGRPPSCELSNESWEHHMLKLELAGAIREAGWFAELEVPAADGSWRADVMASSVDGTQRMAWEAQLSAITDEDIEYRTERYRAEGIRVCWVSPHKKPPQWISVVPAVRVRSPEGRGQSWVVDDGLAGFDFTAGGWAFREEQLQRFVRWVLGGQVVSVESYPRYRRVPRVVDGKRLRFRRGRWWTSLQSADAQTRHESMRRRQEAAKEEREARQRKREEAAERRRKELEEKERIQRAQEAERRAKKAAEESRIRMEVWEREWAEEKARREREKAEKAQRLAREEAEREERERQALEAATVWWGRLSTQQKEELLAAVTERAWREEKLWVTVPENPLMDPAYAYGVPLYTQGKRRRSLYGIVRPCPELLAASPRAREEHALVRNTQEATELQEAGCEGRITHFDLPEHEQLSMY
;
A
#
# COMPACT_ATOMS: atom_id res chain seq x y z
N MET A 1 77.27 -7.83 7.22
CA MET A 1 78.31 -8.75 6.73
C MET A 1 78.42 -8.51 5.22
N PRO A 2 79.14 -7.47 4.77
CA PRO A 2 79.12 -7.09 3.35
C PRO A 2 79.68 -8.18 2.44
N PHE A 3 79.06 -8.35 1.27
CA PHE A 3 79.59 -9.22 0.21
C PHE A 3 80.55 -8.50 -0.72
N THR A 4 80.58 -7.17 -0.65
CA THR A 4 81.44 -6.34 -1.49
C THR A 4 82.42 -5.51 -0.68
N ALA A 5 83.58 -5.24 -1.28
CA ALA A 5 84.60 -4.38 -0.70
C ALA A 5 85.28 -3.57 -1.82
N LEU A 6 85.80 -2.38 -1.49
CA LEU A 6 86.63 -1.61 -2.41
C LEU A 6 88.11 -1.90 -2.13
N HIS A 7 88.84 -2.28 -3.17
CA HIS A 7 90.28 -2.44 -3.18
C HIS A 7 90.92 -1.26 -3.93
N ALA A 8 91.91 -0.60 -3.31
CA ALA A 8 92.49 0.64 -3.81
C ALA A 8 92.98 0.59 -5.28
N GLY A 9 93.51 -0.55 -5.72
CA GLY A 9 94.06 -0.70 -7.08
C GLY A 9 93.17 -1.45 -8.07
N LEU A 10 92.11 -2.13 -7.61
CA LEU A 10 91.29 -3.00 -8.47
C LEU A 10 89.84 -2.54 -8.56
N GLY A 11 89.39 -1.71 -7.62
CA GLY A 11 87.99 -1.32 -7.52
C GLY A 11 87.20 -2.33 -6.70
N ARG A 12 85.98 -2.62 -7.13
CA ARG A 12 84.98 -3.34 -6.33
C ARG A 12 85.16 -4.85 -6.43
N LEU A 13 85.48 -5.49 -5.31
CA LEU A 13 85.53 -6.95 -5.19
C LEU A 13 84.17 -7.51 -4.77
N ASP A 14 83.75 -8.63 -5.38
CA ASP A 14 82.53 -9.37 -5.01
C ASP A 14 82.89 -10.77 -4.48
N ALA A 15 82.70 -11.00 -3.18
CA ALA A 15 83.02 -12.27 -2.52
C ALA A 15 82.18 -13.46 -3.01
N THR A 16 81.09 -13.21 -3.72
CA THR A 16 80.17 -14.23 -4.26
C THR A 16 80.60 -14.76 -5.62
N LEU A 17 81.57 -14.09 -6.28
CA LEU A 17 82.15 -14.54 -7.53
C LEU A 17 83.40 -15.41 -7.26
N PRO A 18 83.66 -16.42 -8.10
CA PRO A 18 84.83 -17.29 -7.93
C PRO A 18 86.14 -16.51 -8.06
N ASP A 19 86.15 -15.43 -8.85
CA ASP A 19 87.32 -14.63 -9.23
C ASP A 19 87.28 -13.18 -8.67
N LEU A 20 86.39 -12.93 -7.71
CA LEU A 20 86.13 -11.63 -7.10
C LEU A 20 85.71 -10.51 -8.08
N GLY A 21 85.36 -10.85 -9.32
CA GLY A 21 85.09 -9.90 -10.40
C GLY A 21 86.35 -9.33 -11.09
N HIS A 22 87.55 -9.76 -10.67
CA HIS A 22 88.82 -9.19 -11.12
C HIS A 22 89.91 -10.25 -11.36
N GLN A 23 89.54 -11.49 -11.73
CA GLN A 23 90.50 -12.60 -11.93
C GLN A 23 91.40 -12.87 -10.70
N LEU A 24 90.90 -12.57 -9.51
CA LEU A 24 91.61 -12.80 -8.24
C LEU A 24 91.09 -14.06 -7.56
N ASP A 25 92.00 -14.91 -7.09
CA ASP A 25 91.66 -16.01 -6.20
C ASP A 25 91.31 -15.45 -4.80
N TRP A 26 90.32 -16.06 -4.15
CA TRP A 26 89.97 -15.79 -2.76
C TRP A 26 91.18 -15.88 -1.81
N ALA A 27 92.13 -16.79 -2.07
CA ALA A 27 93.34 -16.91 -1.27
C ALA A 27 94.22 -15.64 -1.27
N GLN A 28 94.11 -14.79 -2.30
CA GLN A 28 94.85 -13.53 -2.40
C GLN A 28 94.27 -12.44 -1.48
N VAL A 29 93.03 -12.60 -1.00
CA VAL A 29 92.41 -11.67 -0.05
C VAL A 29 92.16 -12.26 1.33
N TYR A 30 91.93 -13.57 1.40
CA TYR A 30 91.65 -14.29 2.64
C TYR A 30 92.92 -14.80 3.29
N LYS A 31 93.21 -14.29 4.50
CA LYS A 31 94.43 -14.59 5.27
C LYS A 31 95.75 -14.25 4.55
N ALA A 32 95.69 -13.45 3.48
CA ALA A 32 96.86 -12.95 2.77
C ALA A 32 97.74 -12.05 3.66
N ARG A 33 99.05 -12.06 3.40
CA ARG A 33 100.06 -11.22 4.08
C ARG A 33 101.01 -10.59 3.05
N PRO A 34 101.23 -9.26 3.07
CA PRO A 34 100.53 -8.27 3.90
C PRO A 34 99.02 -8.24 3.59
N ARG A 35 98.22 -7.80 4.56
CA ARG A 35 96.76 -7.76 4.42
C ARG A 35 96.39 -6.76 3.30
N PRO A 36 95.53 -7.13 2.33
CA PRO A 36 95.12 -6.21 1.28
C PRO A 36 94.33 -5.02 1.85
N PRO A 37 94.50 -3.81 1.29
CA PRO A 37 93.77 -2.62 1.71
C PRO A 37 92.34 -2.68 1.16
N LEU A 38 91.43 -3.27 1.94
CA LEU A 38 90.01 -3.35 1.64
C LEU A 38 89.22 -2.39 2.52
N VAL A 39 88.30 -1.65 1.92
CA VAL A 39 87.42 -0.71 2.63
C VAL A 39 85.94 -0.95 2.29
N CYS A 40 85.08 -0.56 3.22
CA CYS A 40 83.64 -0.67 3.07
C CYS A 40 83.12 0.35 2.06
N PRO A 41 82.29 -0.04 1.07
CA PRO A 41 81.76 0.89 0.07
C PRO A 41 80.78 1.93 0.66
N GLN A 42 80.32 1.76 1.90
CA GLN A 42 79.40 2.70 2.55
C GLN A 42 80.12 3.64 3.53
N CYS A 43 80.90 3.09 4.47
CA CYS A 43 81.51 3.88 5.53
C CYS A 43 83.02 4.06 5.40
N GLU A 44 83.61 3.54 4.32
CA GLU A 44 85.05 3.59 4.00
C GLU A 44 85.95 2.95 5.07
N TRP A 45 85.38 2.30 6.08
CA TRP A 45 86.12 1.65 7.15
C TRP A 45 86.80 0.36 6.66
N GLY A 46 87.91 0.00 7.30
CA GLY A 46 88.66 -1.20 6.97
C GLY A 46 87.83 -2.49 7.02
N LEU A 47 88.01 -3.34 6.00
CA LEU A 47 87.38 -4.64 5.85
C LEU A 47 88.42 -5.77 5.76
N HIS A 48 88.12 -6.95 6.28
CA HIS A 48 88.89 -8.18 6.03
C HIS A 48 88.00 -9.30 5.50
N ALA A 49 88.57 -10.12 4.61
CA ALA A 49 87.93 -11.33 4.12
C ALA A 49 87.74 -12.37 5.24
N LYS A 50 86.57 -13.00 5.28
CA LYS A 50 86.19 -14.11 6.16
C LYS A 50 85.40 -15.17 5.42
N VAL A 51 85.40 -16.36 5.98
CA VAL A 51 84.57 -17.48 5.54
C VAL A 51 83.70 -17.91 6.73
N SER A 52 82.40 -18.04 6.51
CA SER A 52 81.46 -18.48 7.54
C SER A 52 81.64 -19.97 7.83
N ARG A 53 81.04 -20.46 8.92
CA ARG A 53 80.99 -21.91 9.22
C ARG A 53 80.34 -22.75 8.12
N TYR A 54 79.56 -22.12 7.25
CA TYR A 54 78.86 -22.75 6.13
C TYR A 54 79.59 -22.56 4.79
N GLY A 55 80.83 -22.06 4.80
CA GLY A 55 81.64 -21.88 3.59
C GLY A 55 81.33 -20.60 2.80
N VAL A 56 80.41 -19.75 3.29
CA VAL A 56 80.07 -18.48 2.62
C VAL A 56 81.21 -17.48 2.82
N ARG A 57 81.72 -16.93 1.70
CA ARG A 57 82.75 -15.88 1.66
C ARG A 57 82.11 -14.51 1.86
N PHE A 58 82.74 -13.65 2.67
CA PHE A 58 82.25 -12.30 2.93
C PHE A 58 83.38 -11.39 3.44
N PHE A 59 83.10 -10.09 3.55
CA PHE A 59 83.98 -9.11 4.16
C PHE A 59 83.45 -8.66 5.53
N CYS A 60 84.35 -8.47 6.48
CA CYS A 60 84.03 -8.13 7.86
C CYS A 60 84.70 -6.82 8.24
N HIS A 61 83.94 -5.91 8.85
CA HIS A 61 84.48 -4.67 9.38
C HIS A 61 85.53 -4.94 10.45
N ASP A 62 86.60 -4.14 10.42
CA ASP A 62 87.55 -4.06 11.51
C ASP A 62 86.89 -3.46 12.77
N PRO A 63 87.45 -3.73 13.96
CA PRO A 63 87.02 -3.10 15.20
C PRO A 63 87.00 -1.56 15.10
N GLY A 64 86.06 -0.93 15.81
CA GLY A 64 85.94 0.53 15.86
C GLY A 64 85.15 1.18 14.72
N ARG A 65 84.50 0.39 13.85
CA ARG A 65 83.68 0.93 12.76
C ARG A 65 82.56 1.89 13.24
N PRO A 66 82.09 2.82 12.40
CA PRO A 66 80.91 3.63 12.70
C PRO A 66 79.65 2.78 12.87
N PRO A 67 78.80 3.04 13.88
CA PRO A 67 77.56 2.29 14.12
C PRO A 67 76.47 2.57 13.07
N SER A 68 76.57 3.69 12.35
CA SER A 68 75.67 4.11 11.28
C SER A 68 75.84 3.31 9.98
N CYS A 69 76.86 2.45 9.87
CA CYS A 69 77.06 1.62 8.69
C CYS A 69 76.02 0.50 8.61
N GLU A 70 75.06 0.66 7.70
CA GLU A 70 73.96 -0.29 7.48
C GLU A 70 74.45 -1.68 7.05
N LEU A 71 75.49 -1.76 6.21
CA LEU A 71 76.07 -3.03 5.74
C LEU A 71 76.56 -3.94 6.87
N SER A 72 76.69 -3.40 8.08
CA SER A 72 77.06 -4.20 9.24
C SER A 72 75.93 -4.56 10.19
N ASN A 73 74.73 -4.02 9.98
CA ASN A 73 73.57 -4.23 10.84
C ASN A 73 72.54 -5.19 10.22
N GLU A 74 72.83 -5.73 9.04
CA GLU A 74 72.00 -6.72 8.34
C GLU A 74 72.07 -8.11 9.02
N SER A 75 70.93 -8.82 9.03
CA SER A 75 70.83 -10.16 9.61
C SER A 75 71.35 -11.24 8.67
N TRP A 76 71.60 -12.44 9.19
CA TRP A 76 72.03 -13.58 8.37
C TRP A 76 70.97 -13.94 7.31
N GLU A 77 69.68 -13.87 7.66
CA GLU A 77 68.56 -14.15 6.75
C GLU A 77 68.53 -13.17 5.58
N HIS A 78 68.84 -11.88 5.83
CA HIS A 78 68.93 -10.87 4.77
C HIS A 78 70.04 -11.24 3.79
N HIS A 79 71.23 -11.56 4.30
CA HIS A 79 72.38 -11.96 3.49
C HIS A 79 72.10 -13.22 2.67
N MET A 80 71.48 -14.24 3.25
CA MET A 80 71.14 -15.47 2.52
C MET A 80 70.14 -15.22 1.39
N LEU A 81 69.16 -14.35 1.61
CA LEU A 81 68.21 -13.99 0.56
C LEU A 81 68.90 -13.24 -0.59
N LYS A 82 69.84 -12.32 -0.32
CA LYS A 82 70.63 -11.65 -1.38
C LYS A 82 71.43 -12.66 -2.21
N LEU A 83 72.09 -13.61 -1.56
CA LEU A 83 72.85 -14.65 -2.25
C LEU A 83 71.96 -15.52 -3.14
N GLU A 84 70.80 -15.92 -2.63
CA GLU A 84 69.85 -16.73 -3.38
C GLU A 84 69.32 -15.98 -4.60
N LEU A 85 68.99 -14.69 -4.44
CA LEU A 85 68.56 -13.84 -5.55
C LEU A 85 69.66 -13.68 -6.60
N ALA A 86 70.90 -13.40 -6.18
CA ALA A 86 72.04 -13.30 -7.09
C ALA A 86 72.29 -14.61 -7.85
N GLY A 87 72.18 -15.76 -7.17
CA GLY A 87 72.25 -17.08 -7.79
C GLY A 87 71.15 -17.29 -8.83
N ALA A 88 69.89 -17.03 -8.47
CA ALA A 88 68.74 -17.17 -9.36
C ALA A 88 68.82 -16.26 -10.60
N ILE A 89 69.35 -15.04 -10.46
CA ILE A 89 69.58 -14.12 -11.58
C ILE A 89 70.65 -14.67 -12.52
N ARG A 90 71.78 -15.15 -11.98
CA ARG A 90 72.87 -15.75 -12.76
C ARG A 90 72.41 -17.02 -13.50
N GLU A 91 71.61 -17.87 -12.85
CA GLU A 91 70.97 -19.04 -13.47
C GLU A 91 69.93 -18.70 -14.54
N ALA A 92 69.39 -17.49 -14.52
CA ALA A 92 68.54 -16.95 -15.58
C ALA A 92 69.36 -16.39 -16.76
N GLY A 93 70.70 -16.44 -16.70
CA GLY A 93 71.61 -15.97 -17.74
C GLY A 93 71.86 -14.45 -17.70
N TRP A 94 71.56 -13.79 -16.58
CA TRP A 94 71.79 -12.36 -16.38
C TRP A 94 73.02 -12.12 -15.49
N PHE A 95 73.63 -10.95 -15.60
CA PHE A 95 74.64 -10.52 -14.65
C PHE A 95 73.97 -10.11 -13.33
N ALA A 96 74.56 -10.50 -12.20
CA ALA A 96 74.08 -10.14 -10.88
C ALA A 96 75.20 -9.54 -10.03
N GLU A 97 74.99 -8.31 -9.58
CA GLU A 97 75.92 -7.56 -8.73
C GLU A 97 75.23 -7.26 -7.39
N LEU A 98 75.89 -7.54 -6.27
CA LEU A 98 75.34 -7.25 -4.94
C LEU A 98 75.65 -5.83 -4.51
N GLU A 99 74.78 -5.24 -3.69
CA GLU A 99 74.99 -3.99 -2.93
C GLU A 99 75.35 -2.79 -3.82
N VAL A 100 74.74 -2.68 -5.01
CA VAL A 100 75.05 -1.66 -6.03
C VAL A 100 74.49 -0.30 -5.63
N PRO A 101 75.33 0.72 -5.38
CA PRO A 101 74.85 2.07 -5.09
C PRO A 101 74.42 2.80 -6.36
N ALA A 102 73.54 3.79 -6.19
CA ALA A 102 73.37 4.86 -7.17
C ALA A 102 74.68 5.62 -7.38
N ALA A 103 74.85 6.26 -8.53
CA ALA A 103 76.01 7.10 -8.82
C ALA A 103 76.17 8.26 -7.84
N ASP A 104 75.05 8.80 -7.34
CA ASP A 104 75.00 9.87 -6.34
C ASP A 104 74.97 9.35 -4.88
N GLY A 105 74.99 8.03 -4.70
CA GLY A 105 74.89 7.36 -3.40
C GLY A 105 73.53 7.44 -2.72
N SER A 106 72.50 7.96 -3.40
CA SER A 106 71.18 8.20 -2.78
C SER A 106 70.44 6.91 -2.42
N TRP A 107 70.64 5.83 -3.17
CA TRP A 107 70.10 4.50 -2.87
C TRP A 107 71.15 3.42 -3.12
N ARG A 108 70.86 2.21 -2.63
CA ARG A 108 71.66 1.00 -2.86
C ARG A 108 70.73 -0.19 -3.06
N ALA A 109 70.87 -0.85 -4.21
CA ALA A 109 70.15 -2.09 -4.49
C ALA A 109 70.84 -3.25 -3.79
N ASP A 110 70.05 -4.10 -3.14
CA ASP A 110 70.56 -5.33 -2.55
C ASP A 110 71.19 -6.27 -3.61
N VAL A 111 70.50 -6.46 -4.72
CA VAL A 111 71.02 -7.15 -5.91
C VAL A 111 70.56 -6.44 -7.18
N MET A 112 71.47 -6.08 -8.06
CA MET A 112 71.18 -5.54 -9.39
C MET A 112 71.33 -6.64 -10.44
N ALA A 113 70.28 -6.86 -11.22
CA ALA A 113 70.32 -7.69 -12.42
C ALA A 113 70.53 -6.83 -13.66
N SER A 114 71.50 -7.18 -14.49
CA SER A 114 71.78 -6.53 -15.78
C SER A 114 71.70 -7.56 -16.90
N SER A 115 71.00 -7.23 -17.99
CA SER A 115 70.93 -8.09 -19.16
C SER A 115 72.31 -8.23 -19.81
N VAL A 116 72.51 -9.31 -20.58
CA VAL A 116 73.80 -9.59 -21.23
C VAL A 116 74.24 -8.46 -22.16
N ASP A 117 73.29 -7.79 -22.81
CA ASP A 117 73.51 -6.63 -23.68
C ASP A 117 73.57 -5.29 -22.94
N GLY A 118 73.40 -5.29 -21.61
CA GLY A 118 73.40 -4.10 -20.76
C GLY A 118 72.21 -3.17 -20.91
N THR A 119 71.21 -3.50 -21.74
CA THR A 119 70.09 -2.62 -22.06
C THR A 119 69.02 -2.57 -20.98
N GLN A 120 68.92 -3.62 -20.16
CA GLN A 120 67.91 -3.74 -19.12
C GLN A 120 68.55 -3.90 -17.75
N ARG A 121 68.02 -3.17 -16.78
CA ARG A 121 68.41 -3.28 -15.38
C ARG A 121 67.20 -3.51 -14.48
N MET A 122 67.37 -4.34 -13.46
CA MET A 122 66.34 -4.64 -12.48
C MET A 122 66.93 -4.85 -11.09
N ALA A 123 66.49 -4.05 -10.13
CA ALA A 123 66.81 -4.21 -8.72
C ALA A 123 65.96 -5.32 -8.08
N TRP A 124 66.57 -6.09 -7.20
CA TRP A 124 65.94 -7.11 -6.37
C TRP A 124 66.25 -6.78 -4.92
N GLU A 125 65.23 -6.37 -4.17
CA GLU A 125 65.37 -5.83 -2.81
C GLU A 125 64.91 -6.87 -1.80
N ALA A 126 65.78 -7.25 -0.87
CA ALA A 126 65.46 -8.19 0.20
C ALA A 126 64.97 -7.40 1.42
N GLN A 127 63.65 -7.33 1.62
CA GLN A 127 63.05 -6.48 2.65
C GLN A 127 62.60 -7.30 3.87
N LEU A 128 63.43 -7.27 4.91
CA LEU A 128 63.16 -7.93 6.20
C LEU A 128 62.72 -6.95 7.29
N SER A 129 63.24 -5.72 7.29
CA SER A 129 62.85 -4.72 8.29
C SER A 129 61.42 -4.20 8.03
N ALA A 130 60.75 -3.73 9.08
CA ALA A 130 59.49 -3.02 8.92
C ALA A 130 59.72 -1.76 8.07
N ILE A 131 58.79 -1.50 7.15
CA ILE A 131 58.78 -0.33 6.27
C ILE A 131 57.33 0.05 6.01
N THR A 132 57.07 1.35 5.91
CA THR A 132 55.73 1.87 5.59
C THR A 132 55.42 1.69 4.11
N ASP A 133 54.14 1.74 3.75
CA ASP A 133 53.73 1.73 2.33
C ASP A 133 54.27 2.97 1.59
N GLU A 134 54.33 4.13 2.25
CA GLU A 134 54.86 5.38 1.69
C GLU A 134 56.37 5.30 1.40
N ASP A 135 57.15 4.76 2.34
CA ASP A 135 58.61 4.66 2.18
C ASP A 135 59.01 3.66 1.08
N ILE A 136 58.32 2.52 0.99
CA ILE A 136 58.63 1.50 -0.02
C ILE A 136 58.17 1.94 -1.42
N GLU A 137 57.07 2.67 -1.52
CA GLU A 137 56.65 3.33 -2.76
C GLU A 137 57.67 4.39 -3.18
N TYR A 138 58.11 5.26 -2.26
CA TYR A 138 59.15 6.24 -2.53
C TYR A 138 60.46 5.59 -3.02
N ARG A 139 60.92 4.53 -2.34
CA ARG A 139 62.11 3.77 -2.77
C ARG A 139 61.91 3.11 -4.14
N THR A 140 60.72 2.60 -4.40
CA THR A 140 60.37 2.03 -5.71
C THR A 140 60.42 3.08 -6.82
N GLU A 141 59.92 4.28 -6.55
CA GLU A 141 59.88 5.36 -7.54
C GLU A 141 61.27 5.88 -7.89
N ARG A 142 62.21 5.89 -6.95
CA ARG A 142 63.61 6.24 -7.23
C ARG A 142 64.26 5.30 -8.25
N TYR A 143 64.02 3.99 -8.14
CA TYR A 143 64.45 3.04 -9.17
C TYR A 143 63.82 3.35 -10.53
N ARG A 144 62.50 3.61 -10.56
CA ARG A 144 61.79 3.91 -11.80
C ARG A 144 62.28 5.18 -12.47
N ALA A 145 62.58 6.23 -11.69
CA ALA A 145 63.13 7.50 -12.19
C ALA A 145 64.45 7.31 -12.94
N GLU A 146 65.22 6.26 -12.59
CA GLU A 146 66.46 5.88 -13.25
C GLU A 146 66.29 4.77 -14.31
N GLY A 147 65.05 4.43 -14.67
CA GLY A 147 64.75 3.38 -15.67
C GLY A 147 65.05 1.97 -15.16
N ILE A 148 65.17 1.78 -13.86
CA ILE A 148 65.45 0.49 -13.22
C ILE A 148 64.14 -0.13 -12.75
N ARG A 149 63.84 -1.34 -13.21
CA ARG A 149 62.70 -2.12 -12.68
C ARG A 149 63.04 -2.61 -11.28
N VAL A 150 62.05 -2.89 -10.43
CA VAL A 150 62.31 -3.44 -9.09
C VAL A 150 61.35 -4.55 -8.72
N CYS A 151 61.83 -5.55 -7.98
CA CYS A 151 61.03 -6.54 -7.27
C CYS A 151 61.45 -6.60 -5.81
N TRP A 152 60.50 -6.39 -4.89
CA TRP A 152 60.69 -6.51 -3.46
C TRP A 152 60.39 -7.93 -2.99
N VAL A 153 61.29 -8.51 -2.22
CA VAL A 153 61.23 -9.90 -1.80
C VAL A 153 61.24 -9.97 -0.27
N SER A 154 60.21 -10.58 0.30
CA SER A 154 60.11 -10.77 1.76
C SER A 154 60.18 -12.24 2.15
N PRO A 155 61.06 -12.63 3.08
CA PRO A 155 61.12 -14.00 3.60
C PRO A 155 60.21 -14.22 4.83
N HIS A 156 59.40 -13.23 5.20
CA HIS A 156 58.58 -13.31 6.41
C HIS A 156 57.53 -14.41 6.33
N LYS A 157 57.26 -15.08 7.45
CA LYS A 157 56.19 -16.09 7.54
C LYS A 157 54.82 -15.52 7.18
N LYS A 158 54.55 -14.28 7.59
CA LYS A 158 53.32 -13.55 7.25
C LYS A 158 53.57 -12.63 6.06
N PRO A 159 52.63 -12.50 5.11
CA PRO A 159 52.77 -11.54 4.03
C PRO A 159 52.86 -10.12 4.60
N PRO A 160 53.82 -9.30 4.15
CA PRO A 160 53.90 -7.90 4.56
C PRO A 160 52.71 -7.12 4.00
N GLN A 161 52.34 -6.02 4.67
CA GLN A 161 51.24 -5.16 4.23
C GLN A 161 51.54 -4.53 2.85
N TRP A 162 52.78 -4.09 2.66
CA TRP A 162 53.25 -3.44 1.44
C TRP A 162 53.31 -4.33 0.19
N ILE A 163 53.10 -5.65 0.31
CA ILE A 163 53.11 -6.58 -0.84
C ILE A 163 52.08 -6.21 -1.92
N SER A 164 51.09 -5.37 -1.57
CA SER A 164 50.01 -4.94 -2.44
C SER A 164 50.24 -3.60 -3.15
N VAL A 165 51.26 -2.83 -2.77
CA VAL A 165 51.46 -1.46 -3.28
C VAL A 165 52.59 -1.38 -4.33
N VAL A 166 53.64 -2.19 -4.14
CA VAL A 166 54.81 -2.24 -5.03
C VAL A 166 54.96 -3.62 -5.68
N PRO A 167 55.73 -3.77 -6.77
CA PRO A 167 56.02 -5.09 -7.34
C PRO A 167 56.77 -5.95 -6.32
N ALA A 168 56.09 -6.95 -5.76
CA ALA A 168 56.60 -7.69 -4.62
C ALA A 168 56.19 -9.16 -4.62
N VAL A 169 57.00 -9.98 -3.97
CA VAL A 169 56.71 -11.39 -3.67
C VAL A 169 57.10 -11.73 -2.24
N ARG A 170 56.42 -12.74 -1.68
CA ARG A 170 56.88 -13.43 -0.49
C ARG A 170 57.55 -14.74 -0.91
N VAL A 171 58.65 -15.05 -0.25
CA VAL A 171 59.36 -16.32 -0.41
C VAL A 171 59.40 -17.09 0.89
N ARG A 172 59.34 -18.41 0.79
CA ARG A 172 59.65 -19.31 1.90
C ARG A 172 61.01 -19.95 1.69
N SER A 173 61.83 -19.89 2.73
CA SER A 173 63.10 -20.61 2.76
C SER A 173 62.86 -22.12 2.77
N PRO A 174 63.78 -22.91 2.19
CA PRO A 174 63.72 -24.36 2.26
C PRO A 174 63.81 -24.87 3.72
N GLU A 175 63.09 -25.96 4.02
CA GLU A 175 63.07 -26.56 5.37
C GLU A 175 64.17 -27.64 5.52
N GLY A 176 64.73 -28.13 4.42
CA GLY A 176 65.76 -29.15 4.39
C GLY A 176 66.76 -28.98 3.24
N ARG A 177 67.87 -29.73 3.30
CA ARG A 177 68.87 -29.75 2.22
C ARG A 177 68.24 -30.25 0.91
N GLY A 178 68.57 -29.58 -0.20
CA GLY A 178 68.09 -29.95 -1.54
C GLY A 178 66.71 -29.40 -1.90
N GLN A 179 66.04 -28.69 -0.99
CA GLN A 179 64.84 -27.92 -1.31
C GLN A 179 65.21 -26.51 -1.79
N SER A 180 64.43 -25.97 -2.72
CA SER A 180 64.60 -24.61 -3.24
C SER A 180 63.71 -23.62 -2.50
N TRP A 181 64.06 -22.34 -2.58
CA TRP A 181 63.18 -21.26 -2.16
C TRP A 181 61.91 -21.24 -3.02
N VAL A 182 60.76 -21.00 -2.39
CA VAL A 182 59.47 -20.98 -3.08
C VAL A 182 58.85 -19.59 -2.94
N VAL A 183 58.52 -18.97 -4.08
CA VAL A 183 57.62 -17.83 -4.14
C VAL A 183 56.21 -18.36 -3.86
N ASP A 184 55.60 -17.88 -2.78
CA ASP A 184 54.30 -18.37 -2.35
C ASP A 184 53.27 -17.26 -2.12
N ASP A 185 53.63 -16.00 -2.37
CA ASP A 185 52.73 -14.85 -2.41
C ASP A 185 53.26 -13.82 -3.40
N GLY A 186 52.39 -12.94 -3.89
CA GLY A 186 52.72 -11.95 -4.91
C GLY A 186 52.72 -12.48 -6.35
N LEU A 187 52.66 -13.79 -6.57
CA LEU A 187 52.45 -14.42 -7.88
C LEU A 187 51.02 -14.99 -7.98
N ALA A 188 50.33 -14.71 -9.08
CA ALA A 188 48.96 -15.16 -9.29
C ALA A 188 48.61 -15.42 -10.76
N GLY A 189 47.50 -16.14 -11.00
CA GLY A 189 46.81 -16.20 -12.29
C GLY A 189 45.36 -15.77 -12.13
N PHE A 190 44.77 -15.16 -13.16
CA PHE A 190 43.36 -14.76 -13.15
C PHE A 190 42.50 -15.89 -13.71
N ASP A 191 41.58 -16.39 -12.91
CA ASP A 191 40.55 -17.34 -13.35
C ASP A 191 39.37 -16.55 -13.90
N PHE A 192 39.24 -16.55 -15.22
CA PHE A 192 38.19 -15.85 -15.93
C PHE A 192 36.80 -16.39 -15.62
N THR A 193 36.67 -17.72 -15.43
CA THR A 193 35.40 -18.39 -15.16
C THR A 193 34.94 -18.12 -13.73
N ALA A 194 35.87 -18.17 -12.78
CA ALA A 194 35.58 -17.83 -11.39
C ALA A 194 35.49 -16.31 -11.15
N GLY A 195 35.98 -15.49 -12.08
CA GLY A 195 35.97 -14.03 -12.00
C GLY A 195 36.88 -13.49 -10.89
N GLY A 196 38.08 -14.06 -10.72
CA GLY A 196 38.97 -13.66 -9.64
C GLY A 196 40.41 -14.17 -9.78
N TRP A 197 41.29 -13.59 -8.96
CA TRP A 197 42.68 -14.02 -8.85
C TRP A 197 42.82 -15.32 -8.05
N ALA A 198 43.82 -16.11 -8.37
CA ALA A 198 44.24 -17.28 -7.62
C ALA A 198 45.76 -17.26 -7.41
N PHE A 199 46.20 -17.51 -6.18
CA PHE A 199 47.61 -17.62 -5.82
C PHE A 199 48.30 -18.71 -6.65
N ARG A 200 49.56 -18.46 -7.02
CA ARG A 200 50.44 -19.44 -7.63
C ARG A 200 51.71 -19.54 -6.79
N GLU A 201 52.14 -20.77 -6.54
CA GLU A 201 53.43 -21.05 -5.93
C GLU A 201 54.41 -21.49 -7.03
N GLU A 202 55.66 -21.06 -6.92
CA GLU A 202 56.70 -21.43 -7.88
C GLU A 202 58.09 -21.37 -7.23
N GLN A 203 59.05 -22.10 -7.79
CA GLN A 203 60.46 -21.98 -7.38
C GLN A 203 60.99 -20.57 -7.68
N LEU A 204 61.77 -20.00 -6.75
CA LEU A 204 62.32 -18.65 -6.88
C LEU A 204 63.14 -18.49 -8.16
N GLN A 205 63.98 -19.48 -8.50
CA GLN A 205 64.78 -19.52 -9.73
C GLN A 205 63.90 -19.37 -10.97
N ARG A 206 62.80 -20.11 -11.03
CA ARG A 206 61.87 -20.10 -12.16
C ARG A 206 61.09 -18.79 -12.23
N PHE A 207 60.67 -18.26 -11.09
CA PHE A 207 60.05 -16.95 -11.01
C PHE A 207 60.99 -15.83 -11.49
N VAL A 208 62.24 -15.80 -11.02
CA VAL A 208 63.25 -14.82 -11.45
C VAL A 208 63.47 -14.90 -12.95
N ARG A 209 63.62 -16.11 -13.52
CA ARG A 209 63.72 -16.30 -14.96
C ARG A 209 62.52 -15.72 -15.71
N TRP A 210 61.30 -15.94 -15.23
CA TRP A 210 60.10 -15.40 -15.86
C TRP A 210 60.02 -13.89 -15.79
N VAL A 211 60.41 -13.28 -14.66
CA VAL A 211 60.41 -11.83 -14.48
C VAL A 211 61.43 -11.17 -15.42
N LEU A 212 62.67 -11.68 -15.42
CA LEU A 212 63.75 -11.15 -16.25
C LEU A 212 63.48 -11.39 -17.74
N GLY A 213 62.91 -12.54 -18.09
CA GLY A 213 62.47 -12.87 -19.45
C GLY A 213 61.17 -12.19 -19.89
N GLY A 214 60.51 -11.39 -19.04
CA GLY A 214 59.28 -10.67 -19.38
C GLY A 214 58.03 -11.56 -19.53
N GLN A 215 58.09 -12.81 -19.08
CA GLN A 215 56.99 -13.78 -19.14
C GLN A 215 55.92 -13.48 -18.07
N VAL A 216 56.32 -12.84 -16.98
CA VAL A 216 55.42 -12.27 -15.97
C VAL A 216 55.68 -10.78 -15.80
N VAL A 217 54.61 -10.04 -15.54
CA VAL A 217 54.61 -8.58 -15.34
C VAL A 217 53.89 -8.23 -14.05
N SER A 218 54.23 -7.08 -13.47
CA SER A 218 53.55 -6.56 -12.29
C SER A 218 52.33 -5.74 -12.67
N VAL A 219 51.15 -6.16 -12.26
CA VAL A 219 49.86 -5.52 -12.58
C VAL A 219 49.04 -5.24 -11.35
N GLU A 220 48.18 -4.22 -11.45
CA GLU A 220 47.23 -3.90 -10.40
C GLU A 220 45.96 -4.72 -10.50
N SER A 221 45.49 -5.16 -9.34
CA SER A 221 44.18 -5.76 -9.18
C SER A 221 43.11 -4.68 -9.13
N TYR A 222 42.09 -4.80 -9.98
CA TYR A 222 40.93 -3.92 -9.87
C TYR A 222 40.25 -4.10 -8.51
N PRO A 223 39.68 -3.03 -7.90
CA PRO A 223 39.16 -3.04 -6.54
C PRO A 223 38.26 -4.25 -6.21
N ARG A 224 37.43 -4.69 -7.16
CA ARG A 224 36.51 -5.83 -7.02
C ARG A 224 37.22 -7.17 -6.83
N TYR A 225 38.38 -7.36 -7.46
CA TYR A 225 39.12 -8.63 -7.44
C TYR A 225 40.21 -8.67 -6.36
N ARG A 226 40.36 -7.61 -5.55
CA ARG A 226 41.42 -7.55 -4.52
C ARG A 226 41.23 -8.56 -3.39
N ARG A 227 40.03 -9.08 -3.16
CA ARG A 227 39.75 -10.05 -2.10
C ARG A 227 39.93 -11.46 -2.64
N VAL A 228 41.04 -12.10 -2.27
CA VAL A 228 41.43 -13.39 -2.83
C VAL A 228 41.38 -14.47 -1.74
N PRO A 229 40.53 -15.50 -1.90
CA PRO A 229 40.49 -16.62 -0.97
C PRO A 229 41.74 -17.51 -1.17
N ARG A 230 42.27 -18.03 -0.07
CA ARG A 230 43.33 -19.06 -0.09
C ARG A 230 43.15 -19.99 1.10
N VAL A 231 43.40 -21.28 0.90
CA VAL A 231 43.48 -22.25 1.99
C VAL A 231 44.92 -22.31 2.47
N VAL A 232 45.14 -22.08 3.76
CA VAL A 232 46.44 -22.17 4.43
C VAL A 232 46.25 -23.06 5.65
N ASP A 233 47.02 -24.15 5.75
CA ASP A 233 46.92 -25.13 6.84
C ASP A 233 45.48 -25.63 7.09
N GLY A 234 44.75 -25.91 6.01
CA GLY A 234 43.34 -26.35 6.06
C GLY A 234 42.33 -25.25 6.40
N LYS A 235 42.77 -24.02 6.71
CA LYS A 235 41.89 -22.89 7.03
C LYS A 235 41.68 -22.01 5.82
N ARG A 236 40.41 -21.69 5.52
CA ARG A 236 40.05 -20.77 4.43
C ARG A 236 40.23 -19.32 4.88
N LEU A 237 41.30 -18.68 4.42
CA LEU A 237 41.63 -17.29 4.69
C LEU A 237 41.27 -16.41 3.49
N ARG A 238 41.12 -15.11 3.74
CA ARG A 238 40.91 -14.09 2.70
C ARG A 238 42.03 -13.07 2.79
N PHE A 239 42.75 -12.91 1.68
CA PHE A 239 43.82 -11.94 1.56
C PHE A 239 43.35 -10.76 0.72
N ARG A 240 43.83 -9.56 1.06
CA ARG A 240 43.66 -8.38 0.22
C ARG A 240 44.93 -8.17 -0.59
N ARG A 241 44.82 -8.17 -1.91
CA ARG A 241 45.94 -8.07 -2.84
C ARG A 241 45.66 -7.01 -3.88
N GLY A 242 46.42 -5.92 -3.82
CA GLY A 242 46.31 -4.78 -4.71
C GLY A 242 47.13 -4.93 -5.98
N ARG A 243 48.18 -5.76 -5.95
CA ARG A 243 49.14 -5.94 -7.03
C ARG A 243 49.58 -7.40 -7.11
N TRP A 244 49.92 -7.84 -8.32
CA TRP A 244 50.39 -9.20 -8.60
C TRP A 244 51.50 -9.18 -9.64
N TRP A 245 52.45 -10.10 -9.52
CA TRP A 245 53.15 -10.66 -10.66
C TRP A 245 52.27 -11.71 -11.34
N THR A 246 52.12 -11.62 -12.66
CA THR A 246 51.25 -12.53 -13.42
C THR A 246 51.60 -12.54 -14.92
N SER A 247 51.07 -13.49 -15.68
CA SER A 247 51.22 -13.50 -17.14
C SER A 247 50.37 -12.43 -17.81
N LEU A 248 50.78 -11.97 -19.00
CA LEU A 248 49.97 -11.05 -19.81
C LEU A 248 48.57 -11.58 -20.11
N GLN A 249 48.43 -12.90 -20.31
CA GLN A 249 47.14 -13.55 -20.49
C GLN A 249 46.22 -13.38 -19.27
N SER A 250 46.75 -13.52 -18.06
CA SER A 250 45.96 -13.33 -16.83
C SER A 250 45.61 -11.87 -16.60
N ALA A 251 46.53 -10.95 -16.88
CA ALA A 251 46.27 -9.51 -16.81
C ALA A 251 45.13 -9.11 -17.76
N ASP A 252 45.18 -9.56 -19.02
CA ASP A 252 44.14 -9.33 -20.02
C ASP A 252 42.81 -10.02 -19.64
N ALA A 253 42.86 -11.22 -19.05
CA ALA A 253 41.67 -11.90 -18.55
C ALA A 253 40.92 -11.07 -17.49
N GLN A 254 41.62 -10.42 -16.56
CA GLN A 254 41.00 -9.48 -15.60
C GLN A 254 40.30 -8.34 -16.34
N THR A 255 40.97 -7.71 -17.29
CA THR A 255 40.43 -6.57 -18.06
C THR A 255 39.21 -6.95 -18.88
N ARG A 256 39.24 -8.11 -19.55
CA ARG A 256 38.10 -8.64 -20.30
C ARG A 256 36.94 -9.01 -19.40
N HIS A 257 37.20 -9.61 -18.24
CA HIS A 257 36.15 -9.97 -17.28
C HIS A 257 35.44 -8.72 -16.74
N GLU A 258 36.21 -7.69 -16.39
CA GLU A 258 35.66 -6.40 -15.96
C GLU A 258 34.81 -5.74 -17.06
N SER A 259 35.29 -5.76 -18.30
CA SER A 259 34.54 -5.24 -19.45
C SER A 259 33.24 -6.00 -19.70
N MET A 260 33.27 -7.33 -19.63
CA MET A 260 32.08 -8.18 -19.74
C MET A 260 31.07 -7.84 -18.64
N ARG A 261 31.52 -7.72 -17.39
CA ARG A 261 30.68 -7.37 -16.24
C ARG A 261 29.97 -6.04 -16.43
N ARG A 262 30.70 -5.00 -16.84
CA ARG A 262 30.11 -3.67 -17.12
C ARG A 262 29.05 -3.74 -18.21
N ARG A 263 29.27 -4.53 -19.27
CA ARG A 263 28.26 -4.76 -20.32
C ARG A 263 27.02 -5.47 -19.78
N GLN A 264 27.19 -6.49 -18.93
CA GLN A 264 26.08 -7.19 -18.30
C GLN A 264 25.26 -6.29 -17.37
N GLU A 265 25.94 -5.44 -16.58
CA GLU A 265 25.30 -4.47 -15.68
C GLU A 265 24.51 -3.42 -16.50
N ALA A 266 25.12 -2.83 -17.52
CA ALA A 266 24.44 -1.88 -18.41
C ALA A 266 23.23 -2.51 -19.14
N ALA A 267 23.36 -3.74 -19.65
CA ALA A 267 22.26 -4.43 -20.30
C ALA A 267 21.12 -4.77 -19.33
N LYS A 268 21.44 -5.05 -18.07
CA LYS A 268 20.44 -5.26 -17.02
C LYS A 268 19.70 -3.95 -16.71
N GLU A 269 20.42 -2.85 -16.53
CA GLU A 269 19.83 -1.52 -16.30
C GLU A 269 18.93 -1.09 -17.46
N GLU A 270 19.36 -1.33 -18.71
CA GLU A 270 18.54 -1.03 -19.89
C GLU A 270 17.25 -1.86 -19.92
N ARG A 271 17.31 -3.15 -19.58
CA ARG A 271 16.13 -4.03 -19.48
C ARG A 271 15.17 -3.54 -18.40
N GLU A 272 15.68 -3.20 -17.21
CA GLU A 272 14.88 -2.67 -16.11
C GLU A 272 14.23 -1.32 -16.49
N ALA A 273 14.98 -0.42 -17.14
CA ALA A 273 14.45 0.85 -17.62
C ALA A 273 13.36 0.66 -18.69
N ARG A 274 13.55 -0.29 -19.62
CA ARG A 274 12.55 -0.63 -20.64
C ARG A 274 11.29 -1.23 -20.02
N GLN A 275 11.44 -2.06 -18.99
CA GLN A 275 10.32 -2.62 -18.24
C GLN A 275 9.53 -1.52 -17.53
N ARG A 276 10.20 -0.62 -16.79
CA ARG A 276 9.54 0.53 -16.14
C ARG A 276 8.78 1.40 -17.13
N LYS A 277 9.38 1.75 -18.27
CA LYS A 277 8.69 2.50 -19.33
C LYS A 277 7.45 1.79 -19.87
N ARG A 278 7.50 0.45 -19.99
CA ARG A 278 6.34 -0.36 -20.42
C ARG A 278 5.24 -0.37 -19.37
N GLU A 279 5.59 -0.52 -18.09
CA GLU A 279 4.65 -0.50 -16.97
C GLU A 279 3.97 0.87 -16.85
N GLU A 280 4.74 1.97 -16.92
CA GLU A 280 4.22 3.34 -16.93
C GLU A 280 3.29 3.58 -18.12
N ALA A 281 3.66 3.13 -19.32
CA ALA A 281 2.81 3.26 -20.51
C ALA A 281 1.51 2.44 -20.39
N ALA A 282 1.58 1.24 -19.81
CA ALA A 282 0.41 0.40 -19.56
C ALA A 282 -0.52 1.03 -18.52
N GLU A 283 0.02 1.60 -17.44
CA GLU A 283 -0.76 2.30 -16.42
C GLU A 283 -1.44 3.53 -17.00
N ARG A 284 -0.74 4.34 -17.83
CA ARG A 284 -1.35 5.47 -18.53
C ARG A 284 -2.52 5.04 -19.42
N ARG A 285 -2.33 4.01 -20.25
CA ARG A 285 -3.41 3.46 -21.09
C ARG A 285 -4.59 2.97 -20.25
N ARG A 286 -4.34 2.33 -19.11
CA ARG A 286 -5.39 1.88 -18.20
C ARG A 286 -6.19 3.06 -17.64
N LYS A 287 -5.52 4.11 -17.18
CA LYS A 287 -6.17 5.35 -16.70
C LYS A 287 -7.00 6.02 -17.80
N GLU A 288 -6.46 6.10 -19.02
CA GLU A 288 -7.20 6.65 -20.18
C GLU A 288 -8.45 5.82 -20.51
N LEU A 289 -8.38 4.48 -20.42
CA LEU A 289 -9.54 3.60 -20.63
C LEU A 289 -10.56 3.75 -19.51
N GLU A 290 -10.14 3.75 -18.24
CA GLU A 290 -11.00 3.96 -17.07
C GLU A 290 -11.73 5.31 -17.15
N GLU A 291 -11.03 6.37 -17.60
CA GLU A 291 -11.64 7.68 -17.81
C GLU A 291 -12.65 7.69 -18.95
N LYS A 292 -12.34 7.05 -20.09
CA LYS A 292 -13.28 6.90 -21.21
C LYS A 292 -14.53 6.13 -20.79
N GLU A 293 -14.38 5.02 -20.06
CA GLU A 293 -15.50 4.25 -19.54
C GLU A 293 -16.34 5.07 -18.54
N ARG A 294 -15.70 5.85 -17.66
CA ARG A 294 -16.41 6.75 -16.73
C ARG A 294 -17.25 7.78 -17.47
N ILE A 295 -16.69 8.40 -18.52
CA ILE A 295 -17.41 9.38 -19.36
C ILE A 295 -18.59 8.70 -20.06
N GLN A 296 -18.39 7.52 -20.66
CA GLN A 296 -19.46 6.77 -21.33
C GLN A 296 -20.58 6.39 -20.37
N ARG A 297 -20.26 5.88 -19.17
CA ARG A 297 -21.25 5.54 -18.13
C ARG A 297 -22.03 6.77 -17.67
N ALA A 298 -21.38 7.92 -17.51
CA ALA A 298 -22.05 9.16 -17.16
C ALA A 298 -23.04 9.61 -18.26
N GLN A 299 -22.63 9.56 -19.53
CA GLN A 299 -23.49 9.88 -20.67
C GLN A 299 -24.68 8.92 -20.78
N GLU A 300 -24.47 7.63 -20.56
CA GLU A 300 -25.54 6.63 -20.57
C GLU A 300 -26.51 6.84 -19.40
N ALA A 301 -26.00 7.11 -18.19
CA ALA A 301 -26.81 7.42 -17.02
C ALA A 301 -27.66 8.68 -17.25
N GLU A 302 -27.09 9.73 -17.85
CA GLU A 302 -27.82 10.95 -18.21
C GLU A 302 -28.94 10.67 -19.22
N ARG A 303 -28.68 9.87 -20.25
CA ARG A 303 -29.70 9.44 -21.22
C ARG A 303 -30.83 8.65 -20.56
N ARG A 304 -30.50 7.72 -19.66
CA ARG A 304 -31.47 6.93 -18.90
C ARG A 304 -32.29 7.83 -17.97
N ALA A 305 -31.66 8.78 -17.29
CA ALA A 305 -32.34 9.75 -16.44
C ALA A 305 -33.32 10.63 -17.22
N LYS A 306 -32.91 11.14 -18.40
CA LYS A 306 -33.81 11.89 -19.29
C LYS A 306 -35.03 11.06 -19.72
N LYS A 307 -34.81 9.82 -20.14
CA LYS A 307 -35.90 8.91 -20.53
C LYS A 307 -36.84 8.62 -19.35
N ALA A 308 -36.29 8.33 -18.17
CA ALA A 308 -37.09 8.09 -16.97
C ALA A 308 -37.88 9.33 -16.53
N ALA A 309 -37.31 10.53 -16.63
CA ALA A 309 -38.01 11.78 -16.35
C ALA A 309 -39.17 12.01 -17.32
N GLU A 310 -38.97 11.73 -18.61
CA GLU A 310 -40.04 11.79 -19.61
C GLU A 310 -41.14 10.75 -19.37
N GLU A 311 -40.79 9.50 -19.09
CA GLU A 311 -41.75 8.46 -18.72
C GLU A 311 -42.53 8.81 -17.45
N SER A 312 -41.85 9.41 -16.46
CA SER A 312 -42.49 9.91 -15.25
C SER A 312 -43.43 11.08 -15.55
N ARG A 313 -43.06 12.00 -16.44
CA ARG A 313 -43.93 13.12 -16.86
C ARG A 313 -45.21 12.61 -17.51
N ILE A 314 -45.09 11.68 -18.47
CA ILE A 314 -46.25 11.05 -19.13
C ILE A 314 -47.13 10.33 -18.10
N ARG A 315 -46.52 9.59 -17.18
CA ARG A 315 -47.27 8.89 -16.12
C ARG A 315 -48.01 9.86 -15.20
N MET A 316 -47.39 10.97 -14.83
CA MET A 316 -48.03 12.01 -14.03
C MET A 316 -49.20 12.65 -14.77
N GLU A 317 -49.06 12.96 -16.05
CA GLU A 317 -50.15 13.50 -16.88
C GLU A 317 -51.35 12.53 -16.96
N VAL A 318 -51.08 11.23 -17.13
CA VAL A 318 -52.13 10.20 -17.12
C VAL A 318 -52.81 10.13 -15.75
N TRP A 319 -52.01 10.12 -14.67
CA TRP A 319 -52.54 10.08 -13.30
C TRP A 319 -53.39 11.30 -12.96
N GLU A 320 -52.97 12.51 -13.36
CA GLU A 320 -53.73 13.74 -13.18
C GLU A 320 -55.09 13.67 -13.90
N ARG A 321 -55.12 13.11 -15.11
CA ARG A 321 -56.34 12.91 -15.89
C ARG A 321 -57.29 11.92 -15.21
N GLU A 322 -56.80 10.75 -14.82
CA GLU A 322 -57.60 9.73 -14.13
C GLU A 322 -58.17 10.27 -12.81
N TRP A 323 -57.37 11.04 -12.07
CA TRP A 323 -57.80 11.68 -10.83
C TRP A 323 -58.87 12.75 -11.07
N ALA A 324 -58.74 13.56 -12.12
CA ALA A 324 -59.75 14.53 -12.50
C ALA A 324 -61.08 13.86 -12.92
N GLU A 325 -61.02 12.76 -13.68
CA GLU A 325 -62.17 11.97 -14.07
C GLU A 325 -62.87 11.34 -12.85
N GLU A 326 -62.12 10.77 -11.91
CA GLU A 326 -62.66 10.21 -10.68
C GLU A 326 -63.30 11.29 -9.79
N LYS A 327 -62.68 12.46 -9.68
CA LYS A 327 -63.22 13.60 -8.93
C LYS A 327 -64.56 14.05 -9.52
N ALA A 328 -64.65 14.19 -10.84
CA ALA A 328 -65.88 14.57 -11.54
C ALA A 328 -66.99 13.52 -11.35
N ARG A 329 -66.66 12.22 -11.35
CA ARG A 329 -67.62 11.15 -11.05
C ARG A 329 -68.21 11.29 -9.64
N ARG A 330 -67.35 11.49 -8.63
CA ARG A 330 -67.79 11.65 -7.23
C ARG A 330 -68.67 12.89 -7.04
N GLU A 331 -68.41 13.97 -7.77
CA GLU A 331 -69.26 15.18 -7.73
C GLU A 331 -70.65 14.91 -8.34
N ARG A 332 -70.74 14.16 -9.43
CA ARG A 332 -72.02 13.75 -10.03
C ARG A 332 -72.85 12.87 -9.11
N GLU A 333 -72.24 11.85 -8.51
CA GLU A 333 -72.91 10.94 -7.56
C GLU A 333 -73.46 11.71 -6.33
N LYS A 334 -72.70 12.70 -5.83
CA LYS A 334 -73.16 13.57 -4.74
C LYS A 334 -74.35 14.43 -5.16
N ALA A 335 -74.33 15.00 -6.36
CA ALA A 335 -75.44 15.81 -6.88
C ALA A 335 -76.72 14.97 -7.08
N GLU A 336 -76.62 13.78 -7.63
CA GLU A 336 -77.77 12.87 -7.81
C GLU A 336 -78.38 12.45 -6.47
N LYS A 337 -77.54 12.15 -5.47
CA LYS A 337 -78.02 11.81 -4.11
C LYS A 337 -78.73 12.99 -3.45
N ALA A 338 -78.24 14.21 -3.63
CA ALA A 338 -78.88 15.42 -3.11
C ALA A 338 -80.25 15.67 -3.77
N GLN A 339 -80.35 15.49 -5.09
CA GLN A 339 -81.62 15.62 -5.81
C GLN A 339 -82.67 14.61 -5.34
N ARG A 340 -82.26 13.35 -5.06
CA ARG A 340 -83.19 12.32 -4.57
C ARG A 340 -83.77 12.69 -3.21
N LEU A 341 -82.92 13.14 -2.28
CA LEU A 341 -83.35 13.54 -0.93
C LEU A 341 -84.32 14.73 -0.97
N ALA A 342 -84.06 15.73 -1.81
CA ALA A 342 -84.95 16.88 -1.98
C ALA A 342 -86.35 16.48 -2.51
N ARG A 343 -86.41 15.46 -3.37
CA ARG A 343 -87.67 14.97 -3.93
C ARG A 343 -88.52 14.22 -2.90
N GLU A 344 -87.87 13.41 -2.06
CA GLU A 344 -88.51 12.69 -0.95
C GLU A 344 -89.08 13.66 0.11
N GLU A 345 -88.36 14.77 0.38
CA GLU A 345 -88.81 15.79 1.34
C GLU A 345 -90.05 16.56 0.83
N ALA A 346 -90.07 16.95 -0.45
CA ALA A 346 -91.21 17.63 -1.06
C ALA A 346 -92.49 16.77 -1.09
N GLU A 347 -92.37 15.46 -1.37
CA GLU A 347 -93.53 14.55 -1.32
C GLU A 347 -94.13 14.40 0.09
N ARG A 348 -93.29 14.48 1.12
CA ARG A 348 -93.75 14.41 2.51
C ARG A 348 -94.53 15.66 2.91
N GLU A 349 -94.01 16.85 2.58
CA GLU A 349 -94.68 18.12 2.87
C GLU A 349 -96.06 18.21 2.21
N GLU A 350 -96.20 17.73 0.96
CA GLU A 350 -97.47 17.73 0.24
C GLU A 350 -98.53 16.82 0.89
N ARG A 351 -98.12 15.65 1.43
CA ARG A 351 -99.02 14.75 2.18
C ARG A 351 -99.48 15.35 3.49
N GLU A 352 -98.60 16.01 4.24
CA GLU A 352 -98.97 16.69 5.50
C GLU A 352 -99.98 17.83 5.23
N ARG A 353 -99.81 18.58 4.12
CA ARG A 353 -100.75 19.61 3.70
C ARG A 353 -102.15 19.05 3.41
N GLN A 354 -102.23 17.97 2.63
CA GLN A 354 -103.50 17.31 2.29
C GLN A 354 -104.23 16.77 3.54
N ALA A 355 -103.49 16.20 4.49
CA ALA A 355 -104.07 15.69 5.73
C ALA A 355 -104.68 16.81 6.60
N LEU A 356 -104.00 17.95 6.73
CA LEU A 356 -104.52 19.10 7.48
C LEU A 356 -105.79 19.68 6.83
N GLU A 357 -105.84 19.72 5.49
CA GLU A 357 -107.01 20.21 4.74
C GLU A 357 -108.24 19.33 4.98
N ALA A 358 -108.10 18.00 4.87
CA ALA A 358 -109.17 17.03 5.15
C ALA A 358 -109.70 17.15 6.60
N ALA A 359 -108.79 17.26 7.58
CA ALA A 359 -109.17 17.48 8.98
C ALA A 359 -109.93 18.80 9.21
N THR A 360 -109.48 19.87 8.55
CA THR A 360 -110.11 21.19 8.64
C THR A 360 -111.53 21.17 8.07
N VAL A 361 -111.75 20.51 6.93
CA VAL A 361 -113.09 20.30 6.37
C VAL A 361 -113.96 19.50 7.31
N TRP A 362 -113.44 18.42 7.90
CA TRP A 362 -114.16 17.57 8.86
C TRP A 362 -114.63 18.35 10.09
N TRP A 363 -113.74 19.11 10.73
CA TRP A 363 -114.10 20.00 11.85
C TRP A 363 -114.91 21.22 11.43
N GLY A 364 -114.82 21.64 10.17
CA GLY A 364 -115.60 22.74 9.58
C GLY A 364 -117.08 22.42 9.42
N ARG A 365 -117.47 21.13 9.43
CA ARG A 365 -118.89 20.70 9.42
C ARG A 365 -119.68 21.14 10.68
N LEU A 366 -119.00 21.64 11.72
CA LEU A 366 -119.63 22.13 12.95
C LEU A 366 -119.42 23.62 13.14
N SER A 367 -120.46 24.31 13.61
CA SER A 367 -120.34 25.66 14.17
C SER A 367 -119.53 25.64 15.49
N THR A 368 -119.03 26.80 15.92
CA THR A 368 -118.31 26.93 17.20
C THR A 368 -119.19 26.48 18.37
N GLN A 369 -120.46 26.87 18.37
CA GLN A 369 -121.43 26.45 19.39
C GLN A 369 -121.60 24.93 19.40
N GLN A 370 -121.71 24.31 18.22
CA GLN A 370 -121.81 22.86 18.11
C GLN A 370 -120.56 22.14 18.62
N LYS A 371 -119.35 22.67 18.37
CA LYS A 371 -118.11 22.10 18.92
C LYS A 371 -118.10 22.18 20.44
N GLU A 372 -118.50 23.31 21.00
CA GLU A 372 -118.62 23.51 22.44
C GLU A 372 -119.67 22.59 23.06
N GLU A 373 -120.82 22.41 22.42
CA GLU A 373 -121.87 21.48 22.84
C GLU A 373 -121.38 20.03 22.88
N LEU A 374 -120.63 19.58 21.86
CA LEU A 374 -120.04 18.24 21.85
C LEU A 374 -119.04 18.08 23.00
N LEU A 375 -118.13 19.03 23.18
CA LEU A 375 -117.14 19.00 24.25
C LEU A 375 -117.80 19.09 25.64
N ALA A 376 -118.88 19.86 25.77
CA ALA A 376 -119.68 19.95 26.98
C ALA A 376 -120.45 18.64 27.25
N ALA A 377 -121.07 18.04 26.25
CA ALA A 377 -121.76 16.75 26.39
C ALA A 377 -120.79 15.63 26.81
N VAL A 378 -119.58 15.64 26.24
CA VAL A 378 -118.50 14.73 26.63
C VAL A 378 -118.12 14.91 28.10
N THR A 379 -117.90 16.15 28.55
CA THR A 379 -117.53 16.41 29.95
C THR A 379 -118.67 16.15 30.93
N GLU A 380 -119.90 16.48 30.57
CA GLU A 380 -121.10 16.24 31.37
C GLU A 380 -121.32 14.73 31.57
N ARG A 381 -121.19 13.93 30.52
CA ARG A 381 -121.29 12.47 30.60
C ARG A 381 -120.20 11.88 31.47
N ALA A 382 -118.94 12.27 31.23
CA ALA A 382 -117.81 11.81 32.02
C ALA A 382 -118.06 12.05 33.52
N TRP A 383 -118.63 13.21 33.87
CA TRP A 383 -118.98 13.54 35.25
C TRP A 383 -120.21 12.80 35.78
N ARG A 384 -121.32 12.76 35.03
CA ARG A 384 -122.59 12.21 35.53
C ARG A 384 -122.56 10.69 35.61
N GLU A 385 -122.12 10.04 34.54
CA GLU A 385 -122.15 8.58 34.39
C GLU A 385 -120.91 7.92 35.00
N GLU A 386 -119.72 8.46 34.74
CA GLU A 386 -118.45 7.81 35.11
C GLU A 386 -117.79 8.40 36.36
N LYS A 387 -118.33 9.51 36.91
CA LYS A 387 -117.74 10.28 38.04
C LYS A 387 -116.29 10.72 37.77
N LEU A 388 -115.94 10.92 36.50
CA LEU A 388 -114.63 11.41 36.05
C LEU A 388 -114.69 12.90 35.73
N TRP A 389 -113.66 13.63 36.14
CA TRP A 389 -113.49 15.02 35.75
C TRP A 389 -112.64 15.08 34.48
N VAL A 390 -113.20 15.57 33.38
CA VAL A 390 -112.48 15.76 32.11
C VAL A 390 -112.39 17.25 31.85
N THR A 391 -111.18 17.77 31.63
CA THR A 391 -110.98 19.19 31.32
C THR A 391 -110.89 19.36 29.81
N VAL A 392 -111.77 20.18 29.24
CA VAL A 392 -111.64 20.65 27.86
C VAL A 392 -110.61 21.79 27.85
N PRO A 393 -109.52 21.70 27.08
CA PRO A 393 -108.56 22.80 26.95
C PRO A 393 -109.24 24.05 26.39
N GLU A 394 -108.81 25.25 26.81
CA GLU A 394 -109.32 26.53 26.28
C GLU A 394 -109.18 26.64 24.75
N ASN A 395 -108.18 25.97 24.19
CA ASN A 395 -108.02 25.83 22.74
C ASN A 395 -107.80 24.34 22.38
N PRO A 396 -108.85 23.59 22.03
CA PRO A 396 -108.73 22.19 21.67
C PRO A 396 -107.99 22.05 20.33
N LEU A 397 -106.76 21.55 20.37
CA LEU A 397 -105.92 21.35 19.18
C LEU A 397 -106.18 19.98 18.54
N MET A 398 -106.34 19.97 17.22
CA MET A 398 -106.35 18.76 16.40
C MET A 398 -104.96 18.13 16.40
N ASP A 399 -104.85 16.85 16.75
CA ASP A 399 -103.56 16.16 16.82
C ASP A 399 -103.40 15.16 15.65
N PRO A 400 -102.38 15.30 14.78
CA PRO A 400 -102.12 14.36 13.68
C PRO A 400 -101.98 12.90 14.12
N ALA A 401 -101.47 12.66 15.34
CA ALA A 401 -101.33 11.30 15.87
C ALA A 401 -102.70 10.64 16.16
N TYR A 402 -103.75 11.44 16.33
CA TYR A 402 -105.11 11.02 16.67
C TYR A 402 -106.11 11.30 15.53
N ALA A 403 -105.66 11.18 14.27
CA ALA A 403 -106.45 11.48 13.08
C ALA A 403 -107.06 12.89 13.13
N TYR A 404 -106.31 13.85 13.69
CA TYR A 404 -106.75 15.22 13.91
C TYR A 404 -108.02 15.35 14.78
N GLY A 405 -108.35 14.31 15.57
CA GLY A 405 -109.28 14.43 16.66
C GLY A 405 -108.68 15.20 17.83
N VAL A 406 -109.54 15.64 18.74
CA VAL A 406 -109.13 16.38 19.95
C VAL A 406 -109.02 15.38 21.10
N PRO A 407 -107.81 15.02 21.55
CA PRO A 407 -107.65 14.13 22.69
C PRO A 407 -108.05 14.84 23.98
N LEU A 408 -109.01 14.28 24.72
CA LEU A 408 -109.38 14.74 26.04
C LEU A 408 -108.80 13.83 27.11
N TYR A 409 -108.38 14.40 28.24
CA TYR A 409 -107.72 13.69 29.32
C TYR A 409 -108.45 13.88 30.66
N THR A 410 -108.43 12.86 31.51
CA THR A 410 -109.01 12.92 32.87
C THR A 410 -108.15 13.74 33.84
N GLN A 411 -108.78 14.39 34.83
CA GLN A 411 -108.15 15.21 35.87
C GLN A 411 -108.21 14.50 37.23
N GLY A 412 -107.07 13.95 37.68
CA GLY A 412 -106.93 13.28 38.99
C GLY A 412 -105.58 13.56 39.66
N LYS A 413 -105.50 13.39 41.00
CA LYS A 413 -104.36 13.83 41.84
C LYS A 413 -102.99 13.16 41.56
N ARG A 414 -102.86 12.20 40.63
CA ARG A 414 -101.57 11.50 40.36
C ARG A 414 -101.20 11.19 38.89
N ARG A 415 -102.07 11.35 37.87
CA ARG A 415 -101.70 11.32 36.42
C ARG A 415 -102.92 11.68 35.53
N ARG A 416 -102.70 12.33 34.39
CA ARG A 416 -103.70 12.53 33.32
C ARG A 416 -103.69 11.31 32.39
N SER A 417 -104.82 10.64 32.21
CA SER A 417 -104.98 9.54 31.25
C SER A 417 -105.90 9.96 30.11
N LEU A 418 -105.64 9.50 28.88
CA LEU A 418 -106.52 9.78 27.74
C LEU A 418 -107.92 9.23 28.06
N TYR A 419 -108.90 10.11 28.07
CA TYR A 419 -110.30 9.77 28.28
C TYR A 419 -110.92 9.30 26.96
N GLY A 420 -110.64 10.03 25.89
CA GLY A 420 -111.04 9.66 24.54
C GLY A 420 -110.67 10.75 23.54
N ILE A 421 -110.74 10.41 22.27
CA ILE A 421 -110.50 11.32 21.15
C ILE A 421 -111.85 11.84 20.68
N VAL A 422 -112.06 13.13 20.83
CA VAL A 422 -113.26 13.77 20.32
C VAL A 422 -113.13 13.92 18.82
N ARG A 423 -114.09 13.34 18.12
CA ARG A 423 -114.36 13.53 16.69
C ARG A 423 -113.11 13.38 15.80
N PRO A 424 -112.39 12.24 15.85
CA PRO A 424 -111.32 11.95 14.90
C PRO A 424 -111.84 12.03 13.46
N CYS A 425 -110.97 12.38 12.51
CA CYS A 425 -111.33 12.47 11.09
C CYS A 425 -111.34 11.05 10.46
N PRO A 426 -112.47 10.59 9.91
CA PRO A 426 -112.57 9.27 9.30
C PRO A 426 -111.54 9.05 8.17
N GLU A 427 -111.33 10.05 7.30
CA GLU A 427 -110.40 9.95 6.17
C GLU A 427 -108.93 9.75 6.59
N LEU A 428 -108.57 10.23 7.78
CA LEU A 428 -107.20 10.20 8.29
C LEU A 428 -106.98 9.05 9.29
N LEU A 429 -108.04 8.33 9.64
CA LEU A 429 -107.97 7.20 10.57
C LEU A 429 -107.02 6.11 10.04
N ALA A 430 -106.99 5.90 8.72
CA ALA A 430 -106.05 4.98 8.07
C ALA A 430 -104.58 5.42 8.23
N ALA A 431 -104.28 6.70 8.33
CA ALA A 431 -102.92 7.21 8.51
C ALA A 431 -102.49 7.33 9.99
N SER A 432 -103.43 7.21 10.93
CA SER A 432 -103.19 7.41 12.37
C SER A 432 -103.57 6.15 13.18
N PRO A 433 -102.68 5.16 13.30
CA PRO A 433 -102.96 3.90 14.00
C PRO A 433 -103.49 4.08 15.43
N ARG A 434 -102.95 5.07 16.16
CA ARG A 434 -103.41 5.40 17.51
C ARG A 434 -104.88 5.86 17.56
N ALA A 435 -105.34 6.59 16.55
CA ALA A 435 -106.72 7.05 16.51
C ALA A 435 -107.73 5.91 16.33
N ARG A 436 -107.33 4.83 15.67
CA ARG A 436 -108.21 3.68 15.38
C ARG A 436 -108.55 2.88 16.64
N GLU A 437 -107.59 2.72 17.55
CA GLU A 437 -107.70 1.85 18.72
C GLU A 437 -108.31 2.55 19.95
N GLU A 438 -108.17 3.88 20.01
CA GLU A 438 -108.57 4.68 21.17
C GLU A 438 -110.08 4.98 21.18
N HIS A 439 -110.60 5.35 22.35
CA HIS A 439 -112.03 5.64 22.54
C HIS A 439 -112.43 6.89 21.76
N ALA A 440 -113.25 6.74 20.71
CA ALA A 440 -113.79 7.85 19.92
C ALA A 440 -115.08 8.42 20.51
N LEU A 441 -115.16 9.74 20.60
CA LEU A 441 -116.27 10.49 21.17
C LEU A 441 -116.87 11.38 20.07
N VAL A 442 -118.06 11.07 19.58
CA VAL A 442 -118.67 11.69 18.39
C VAL A 442 -120.07 12.21 18.67
N ARG A 443 -120.62 13.08 17.83
CA ARG A 443 -121.89 13.76 18.14
C ARG A 443 -123.09 12.82 18.15
N ASN A 444 -123.23 12.03 17.10
CA ASN A 444 -124.45 11.31 16.77
C ASN A 444 -124.12 9.94 16.14
N THR A 445 -125.15 9.16 15.87
CA THR A 445 -125.00 7.82 15.28
C THR A 445 -124.37 7.87 13.89
N GLN A 446 -124.64 8.91 13.09
CA GLN A 446 -124.03 9.07 11.77
C GLN A 446 -122.50 9.18 11.84
N GLU A 447 -121.96 10.06 12.68
CA GLU A 447 -120.50 10.19 12.86
C GLU A 447 -119.87 8.92 13.44
N ALA A 448 -120.62 8.17 14.25
CA ALA A 448 -120.17 6.86 14.75
C ALA A 448 -120.07 5.83 13.61
N THR A 449 -121.04 5.82 12.68
CA THR A 449 -121.00 4.96 11.49
C THR A 449 -119.86 5.35 10.55
N GLU A 450 -119.63 6.64 10.29
CA GLU A 450 -118.53 7.11 9.44
C GLU A 450 -117.15 6.69 10.00
N LEU A 451 -116.97 6.75 11.33
CA LEU A 451 -115.75 6.25 11.96
C LEU A 451 -115.62 4.73 11.93
N GLN A 452 -116.72 4.01 12.09
CA GLN A 452 -116.71 2.55 12.05
C GLN A 452 -116.38 2.03 10.64
N GLU A 453 -116.93 2.65 9.59
CA GLU A 453 -116.60 2.35 8.20
C GLU A 453 -115.15 2.72 7.85
N ALA A 454 -114.61 3.78 8.44
CA ALA A 454 -113.19 4.14 8.33
C ALA A 454 -112.24 3.21 9.12
N GLY A 455 -112.76 2.22 9.83
CA GLY A 455 -111.97 1.22 10.55
C GLY A 455 -111.58 1.62 11.97
N CYS A 456 -112.43 2.37 12.68
CA CYS A 456 -112.27 2.56 14.12
C CYS A 456 -112.60 1.24 14.84
N GLU A 457 -111.59 0.68 15.51
CA GLU A 457 -111.66 -0.56 16.29
C GLU A 457 -111.93 -0.30 17.78
N GLY A 458 -111.62 0.91 18.25
CA GLY A 458 -111.85 1.38 19.59
C GLY A 458 -113.32 1.56 19.94
N ARG A 459 -113.59 1.79 21.22
CA ARG A 459 -114.96 2.11 21.68
C ARG A 459 -115.41 3.40 21.01
N ILE A 460 -116.56 3.40 20.34
CA ILE A 460 -117.19 4.63 19.83
C ILE A 460 -118.36 4.99 20.74
N THR A 461 -118.47 6.26 21.08
CA THR A 461 -119.54 6.76 21.93
C THR A 461 -120.12 8.01 21.30
N HIS A 462 -121.42 7.94 20.95
CA HIS A 462 -122.18 9.09 20.48
C HIS A 462 -123.01 9.71 21.60
N PHE A 463 -123.34 11.00 21.46
CA PHE A 463 -124.06 11.80 22.45
C PHE A 463 -125.47 12.20 22.01
N ASP A 464 -125.97 11.58 20.92
CA ASP A 464 -127.31 11.82 20.33
C ASP A 464 -127.63 13.30 20.14
N LEU A 465 -126.60 14.11 19.84
CA LEU A 465 -126.77 15.52 19.57
C LEU A 465 -127.45 15.70 18.19
N PRO A 466 -128.37 16.67 18.05
CA PRO A 466 -129.16 16.84 16.83
C PRO A 466 -128.30 16.91 15.56
N GLU A 467 -128.78 16.23 14.52
CA GLU A 467 -128.29 16.39 13.16
C GLU A 467 -128.70 17.78 12.66
N HIS A 468 -127.73 18.70 12.63
CA HIS A 468 -127.79 20.02 11.99
C HIS A 468 -128.77 21.07 12.56
N GLU A 469 -128.24 22.26 12.87
CA GLU A 469 -128.96 23.47 12.48
C GLU A 469 -128.84 23.58 10.97
N GLN A 470 -129.96 23.45 10.27
CA GLN A 470 -130.06 24.00 8.93
C GLN A 470 -129.70 25.49 9.04
N LEU A 471 -128.57 25.87 8.46
CA LEU A 471 -128.36 27.23 7.97
C LEU A 471 -129.54 27.54 7.04
N SER A 472 -130.60 28.13 7.61
CA SER A 472 -131.45 29.05 6.87
C SER A 472 -130.53 30.19 6.44
N MET A 473 -130.39 30.35 5.13
CA MET A 473 -129.76 31.49 4.49
C MET A 473 -130.06 32.79 5.23
N TYR A 474 -129.01 33.52 5.63
CA TYR A 474 -128.78 34.91 5.26
C TYR A 474 -127.29 35.22 5.23
#